data_AF-A0A356QC46-F1
#
_entry.id   AF-A0A356QC46-F1
#
_cell.length_a   1.000
_cell.length_b   1.000
_cell.length_c   1.000
_cell.angle_alpha   90.00
_cell.angle_beta   90.00
_cell.angle_gamma   90.00
#
_symmetry.space_group_name_H-M   'P 1'
#
loop_
_entity.id
_entity.type
_entity.pdbx_description
1 polymer ?
#
loop_
_entity_poly.entity_id
_entity_poly.type
_entity_poly.pdbx_seq_one_letter_code
_entity_poly.pdbx_strand_id
1 'polypeptide(L)'
;ALGELGEQGVISPVAAEFGHAHNEFIDAFAKRGLVGLAVLLMLYMIPMRMFAPGLSHPDLPTRSLAVAGTLLPVAFIDFGLSQTFLAHNSGATFYAFWLAVLWGSYRRTAYSSAATRPCARG
;
A
#
# COMPACT_ATOMS: atom_id res chain seq x y z
N ALA A 1 1.19 25.44 -3.33
CA ALA A 1 0.87 24.26 -4.18
C ALA A 1 -0.42 24.47 -4.97
N LEU A 2 -1.61 23.99 -4.54
CA LEU A 2 -2.85 24.18 -5.32
C LEU A 2 -3.35 25.64 -5.34
N GLY A 3 -3.22 26.38 -4.23
CA GLY A 3 -3.55 27.82 -4.20
C GLY A 3 -2.72 28.66 -5.18
N GLU A 4 -1.40 28.43 -5.22
CA GLU A 4 -0.50 29.12 -6.18
C GLU A 4 -0.82 28.77 -7.63
N LEU A 5 -1.21 27.53 -7.92
CA LEU A 5 -1.62 27.13 -9.28
C LEU A 5 -2.94 27.80 -9.70
N GLY A 6 -3.83 28.07 -8.74
CA GLY A 6 -5.04 28.88 -8.95
C GLY A 6 -4.71 30.34 -9.22
N GLU A 7 -3.80 30.93 -8.45
CA GLU A 7 -3.32 32.31 -8.67
C GLU A 7 -2.58 32.47 -10.00
N GLN A 8 -1.88 31.42 -10.46
CA GLN A 8 -1.22 31.37 -11.77
C GLN A 8 -2.19 31.08 -12.93
N GLY A 9 -3.48 30.84 -12.66
CA GLY A 9 -4.50 30.55 -13.68
C GLY A 9 -4.35 29.20 -14.37
N VAL A 10 -3.50 28.30 -13.84
CA VAL A 10 -3.27 26.95 -14.38
C VAL A 10 -4.46 26.03 -14.09
N ILE A 11 -5.18 26.31 -13.00
CA ILE A 11 -6.41 25.62 -12.61
C ILE A 11 -7.50 26.65 -12.30
N SER A 12 -8.75 26.22 -12.44
CA SER A 12 -9.93 27.02 -12.09
C SER A 12 -9.80 27.59 -10.67
N PRO A 13 -10.14 28.88 -10.44
CA PRO A 13 -10.13 29.49 -9.10
C PRO A 13 -10.99 28.69 -8.10
N VAL A 14 -12.08 28.10 -8.58
CA VAL A 14 -12.97 27.24 -7.79
C VAL A 14 -12.27 25.95 -7.38
N ALA A 15 -11.43 25.37 -8.25
CA ALA A 15 -10.63 24.19 -7.91
C ALA A 15 -9.51 24.51 -6.90
N ALA A 16 -9.02 25.75 -6.88
CA ALA A 16 -8.03 26.21 -5.91
C ALA A 16 -8.63 26.44 -4.51
N GLU A 17 -9.93 26.71 -4.40
CA GLU A 17 -10.66 26.74 -3.11
C GLU A 17 -10.75 25.34 -2.47
N PHE A 18 -10.81 24.27 -3.26
CA PHE A 18 -10.78 22.89 -2.77
C PHE A 18 -9.33 22.42 -2.52
N GLY A 19 -8.79 22.77 -1.35
CA GLY A 19 -7.36 22.55 -1.04
C GLY A 19 -6.88 21.08 -1.03
N HIS A 20 -7.78 20.09 -1.01
CA HIS A 20 -7.46 18.65 -0.96
C HIS A 20 -8.45 17.85 -1.80
N ALA A 21 -7.93 16.96 -2.66
CA ALA A 21 -8.79 15.99 -3.33
C ALA A 21 -9.13 14.86 -2.34
N HIS A 22 -10.40 14.47 -2.26
CA HIS A 22 -10.86 13.30 -1.51
C HIS A 22 -10.49 11.98 -2.22
N ASN A 23 -9.35 11.93 -2.89
CA ASN A 23 -8.85 10.77 -3.60
C ASN A 23 -7.32 10.82 -3.54
N GLU A 24 -6.70 9.80 -2.96
CA GLU A 24 -5.26 9.72 -2.71
C GLU A 24 -4.46 9.81 -4.02
N PHE A 25 -4.95 9.23 -5.11
CA PHE A 25 -4.27 9.27 -6.41
C PHE A 25 -4.30 10.66 -7.03
N ILE A 26 -5.47 11.32 -6.99
CA ILE A 26 -5.63 12.69 -7.51
C ILE A 26 -4.84 13.67 -6.65
N ASP A 27 -4.88 13.53 -5.32
CA ASP A 27 -4.15 14.39 -4.39
C ASP A 27 -2.63 14.26 -4.59
N ALA A 28 -2.12 13.02 -4.68
CA ALA A 28 -0.71 12.75 -4.94
C ALA A 28 -0.26 13.32 -6.29
N PHE A 29 -1.06 13.13 -7.35
CA PHE A 29 -0.75 13.65 -8.67
C PHE A 29 -0.78 15.18 -8.70
N ALA A 30 -1.79 15.80 -8.10
CA ALA A 30 -1.95 17.26 -8.09
C ALA A 30 -0.86 17.98 -7.28
N LYS A 31 -0.46 17.42 -6.13
CA LYS A 31 0.52 18.07 -5.24
C LYS A 31 1.98 17.73 -5.57
N ARG A 32 2.23 16.53 -6.11
CA ARG A 32 3.59 15.95 -6.24
C ARG A 32 3.88 15.43 -7.65
N GLY A 33 2.95 15.63 -8.59
CA GLY A 33 3.08 15.21 -9.98
C GLY A 33 3.21 13.69 -10.16
N LEU A 34 3.79 13.30 -11.29
CA LEU A 34 3.99 11.89 -11.64
C LEU A 34 4.89 11.15 -10.64
N VAL A 35 5.86 11.84 -10.02
CA VAL A 35 6.77 11.25 -9.03
C VAL A 35 6.01 10.85 -7.77
N GLY A 36 5.14 11.72 -7.25
CA GLY A 36 4.30 11.39 -6.10
C GLY A 36 3.36 10.22 -6.36
N LEU A 37 2.74 10.20 -7.54
CA LEU A 37 1.90 9.09 -7.97
C LEU A 37 2.71 7.78 -8.08
N ALA A 38 3.92 7.83 -8.64
CA ALA A 38 4.79 6.65 -8.75
C ALA A 38 5.17 6.10 -7.37
N VAL A 39 5.50 6.96 -6.40
CA VAL A 39 5.79 6.56 -5.03
C VAL A 39 4.57 5.91 -4.36
N LEU A 40 3.39 6.50 -4.54
CA LEU A 40 2.13 5.93 -4.04
C LEU A 40 1.88 4.53 -4.61
N LEU A 41 2.05 4.37 -5.93
CA LEU A 41 1.90 3.07 -6.58
C LEU A 41 2.93 2.06 -6.08
N MET A 42 4.20 2.47 -5.89
CA MET A 42 5.22 1.60 -5.32
C MET A 42 4.85 1.15 -3.89
N LEU A 43 4.33 2.05 -3.06
CA LEU A 43 3.88 1.72 -1.70
C LEU A 43 2.81 0.63 -1.66
N TYR A 44 1.96 0.52 -2.69
CA TYR A 44 0.95 -0.53 -2.78
C TYR A 44 1.46 -1.78 -3.50
N MET A 45 2.13 -1.61 -4.64
CA MET A 45 2.52 -2.72 -5.51
C MET A 45 3.66 -3.55 -4.93
N ILE A 46 4.60 -2.93 -4.19
CA ILE A 46 5.73 -3.64 -3.58
C ILE A 46 5.23 -4.67 -2.56
N PRO A 47 4.41 -4.31 -1.55
CA PRO A 47 3.82 -5.29 -0.63
C PRO A 47 3.04 -6.40 -1.33
N MET A 48 2.18 -6.06 -2.31
CA MET A 48 1.44 -7.07 -3.07
C MET A 48 2.39 -8.07 -3.75
N ARG A 49 3.48 -7.58 -4.36
CA ARG A 49 4.51 -8.43 -4.98
C ARG A 49 5.25 -9.30 -3.96
N MET A 50 5.49 -8.77 -2.77
CA MET A 50 6.18 -9.46 -1.67
C MET A 50 5.35 -10.64 -1.12
N PHE A 51 4.03 -10.48 -1.02
CA PHE A 51 3.13 -11.53 -0.52
C PHE A 51 2.63 -12.49 -1.61
N ALA A 52 2.66 -12.10 -2.88
CA ALA A 52 2.15 -12.90 -4.01
C ALA A 52 2.62 -14.37 -4.04
N PRO A 53 3.90 -14.72 -3.76
CA PRO A 53 4.35 -16.11 -3.77
C PRO A 53 3.65 -16.99 -2.71
N GLY A 54 3.14 -16.38 -1.63
CA GLY A 54 2.48 -17.09 -0.55
C GLY A 54 1.01 -17.41 -0.81
N LEU A 55 0.38 -16.77 -1.80
CA LEU A 55 -1.06 -16.92 -2.06
C LEU A 55 -1.46 -18.33 -2.49
N SER A 56 -0.54 -19.09 -3.10
CA SER A 56 -0.74 -20.49 -3.49
C SER A 56 0.05 -21.47 -2.61
N HIS A 57 0.57 -21.02 -1.46
CA HIS A 57 1.38 -21.86 -0.59
C HIS A 57 0.53 -23.01 0.01
N PRO A 58 1.03 -24.26 0.08
CA PRO A 58 0.26 -25.40 0.58
C PRO A 58 -0.06 -25.28 2.07
N ASP A 59 0.88 -24.76 2.87
CA ASP A 59 0.68 -24.48 4.29
C ASP A 59 -0.34 -23.35 4.50
N LEU A 60 -1.43 -23.67 5.21
CA LEU A 60 -2.54 -22.77 5.50
C LEU A 60 -2.10 -21.51 6.26
N PRO A 61 -1.36 -21.59 7.38
CA PRO A 61 -0.83 -20.41 8.09
C PRO A 61 -0.07 -19.45 7.18
N THR A 62 0.84 -19.96 6.36
CA THR A 62 1.62 -19.15 5.42
C THR A 62 0.73 -18.49 4.37
N ARG A 63 -0.25 -19.23 3.84
CA ARG A 63 -1.21 -18.71 2.85
C ARG A 63 -2.11 -17.62 3.44
N SER A 64 -2.62 -17.81 4.65
CA SER A 64 -3.46 -16.82 5.35
C SER A 64 -2.71 -15.51 5.58
N LEU A 65 -1.44 -15.57 5.99
CA LEU A 65 -0.61 -14.37 6.15
C LEU A 65 -0.32 -13.68 4.83
N ALA A 66 -0.09 -14.43 3.75
CA ALA A 66 0.08 -13.87 2.41
C ALA A 66 -1.19 -13.17 1.91
N VAL A 67 -2.36 -13.76 2.14
CA VAL A 67 -3.66 -13.14 1.83
C VAL A 67 -3.85 -11.85 2.64
N ALA A 68 -3.63 -11.89 3.96
CA ALA A 68 -3.76 -10.72 4.82
C ALA A 68 -2.79 -9.60 4.40
N GLY A 69 -1.53 -9.92 4.14
CA GLY A 69 -0.52 -8.98 3.65
C GLY A 69 -0.84 -8.37 2.29
N THR A 70 -1.53 -9.11 1.42
CA THR A 70 -2.01 -8.61 0.12
C THR A 70 -3.26 -7.75 0.26
N LEU A 71 -4.16 -8.08 1.18
CA LEU A 71 -5.39 -7.32 1.41
C LEU A 71 -5.13 -5.96 2.04
N LEU A 72 -4.05 -5.79 2.81
CA LEU A 72 -3.68 -4.49 3.40
C LEU A 72 -3.53 -3.37 2.34
N PRO A 73 -2.64 -3.47 1.32
CA PRO A 73 -2.55 -2.48 0.25
C PRO A 73 -3.84 -2.39 -0.58
N VAL A 74 -4.54 -3.49 -0.82
CA VAL A 74 -5.80 -3.48 -1.59
C VAL A 74 -6.88 -2.66 -0.88
N ALA A 75 -7.03 -2.84 0.44
CA ALA A 75 -7.96 -2.03 1.23
C ALA A 75 -7.57 -0.55 1.20
N PHE A 76 -6.27 -0.23 1.32
CA PHE A 76 -5.80 1.15 1.24
C PHE A 76 -6.02 1.78 -0.14
N ILE A 77 -5.91 1.01 -1.23
CA ILE A 77 -6.29 1.46 -2.57
C ILE A 77 -7.78 1.80 -2.61
N ASP A 78 -8.63 0.88 -2.15
CA ASP A 78 -10.10 1.02 -2.21
C ASP A 78 -10.59 2.23 -1.39
N PHE A 79 -10.18 2.33 -0.12
CA PHE A 79 -10.47 3.51 0.71
C PHE A 79 -9.79 4.78 0.18
N GLY A 80 -8.60 4.63 -0.42
CA GLY A 80 -7.84 5.71 -1.07
C GLY A 80 -8.58 6.37 -2.23
N LEU A 81 -9.60 5.72 -2.80
CA LEU A 81 -10.44 6.34 -3.84
C LEU A 81 -11.36 7.43 -3.28
N SER A 82 -11.71 7.36 -1.99
CA SER A 82 -12.68 8.24 -1.32
C SER A 82 -12.05 9.14 -0.25
N GLN A 83 -10.84 8.81 0.22
CA GLN A 83 -10.15 9.61 1.24
C GLN A 83 -8.63 9.48 1.15
N THR A 84 -7.94 10.58 1.44
CA THR A 84 -6.47 10.67 1.48
C THR A 84 -5.91 10.06 2.78
N PHE A 85 -6.02 8.73 2.95
CA PHE A 85 -5.64 8.02 4.16
C PHE A 85 -4.15 8.13 4.51
N LEU A 86 -3.25 8.07 3.51
CA LEU A 86 -1.80 8.14 3.74
C LEU A 86 -1.31 9.55 4.03
N ALA A 87 -2.07 10.58 3.67
CA ALA A 87 -1.80 11.95 4.08
C ALA A 87 -2.03 12.19 5.58
N HIS A 88 -2.78 11.31 6.26
CA HIS A 88 -2.98 11.38 7.71
C HIS A 88 -1.92 10.54 8.43
N ASN A 89 -1.31 11.10 9.48
CA ASN A 89 -0.30 10.42 10.29
C ASN A 89 -0.79 9.06 10.83
N SER A 90 -2.07 8.98 11.21
CA SER A 90 -2.70 7.75 11.69
C SER A 90 -2.76 6.68 10.60
N GLY A 91 -3.17 7.03 9.38
CA GLY A 91 -3.26 6.11 8.25
C GLY A 91 -1.88 5.62 7.82
N ALA A 92 -0.90 6.51 7.70
CA ALA A 92 0.47 6.16 7.38
C ALA A 92 1.10 5.23 8.44
N THR A 93 0.92 5.56 9.72
CA THR A 93 1.43 4.74 10.85
C THR A 93 0.77 3.36 10.87
N PHE A 94 -0.55 3.30 10.69
CA PHE A 94 -1.29 2.05 10.67
C PHE A 94 -0.83 1.14 9.53
N TYR A 95 -0.68 1.70 8.33
CA TYR A 95 -0.20 0.96 7.16
C TYR A 95 1.18 0.39 7.39
N ALA A 96 2.14 1.22 7.80
CA ALA A 96 3.52 0.80 8.03
C ALA A 96 3.63 -0.25 9.14
N PHE A 97 2.91 -0.05 10.25
CA PHE A 97 2.89 -0.98 11.38
C PHE A 97 2.37 -2.35 10.96
N TRP A 98 1.19 -2.41 10.35
CA TRP A 98 0.60 -3.69 9.94
C TRP A 98 1.39 -4.36 8.82
N LEU A 99 1.93 -3.59 7.89
CA LEU A 99 2.80 -4.13 6.85
C LEU A 99 4.02 -4.83 7.46
N ALA A 100 4.67 -4.20 8.45
CA ALA A 100 5.82 -4.78 9.14
C ALA A 100 5.44 -6.06 9.91
N VAL A 101 4.32 -6.05 10.65
CA VAL A 101 3.82 -7.21 11.41
C VAL A 101 3.49 -8.38 10.49
N LEU A 102 2.75 -8.13 9.41
CA LEU A 102 2.35 -9.16 8.44
C LEU A 102 3.57 -9.70 7.71
N TRP A 103 4.50 -8.85 7.29
CA TRP A 103 5.71 -9.27 6.62
C TRP A 103 6.61 -10.13 7.50
N GLY A 104 6.86 -9.69 8.75
CA GLY A 104 7.66 -10.45 9.71
C GLY A 104 7.05 -11.82 10.01
N SER A 105 5.73 -11.86 10.18
CA SER A 105 4.99 -13.11 10.43
C SER A 105 5.05 -14.05 9.23
N TYR A 106 4.77 -13.53 8.03
CA TYR A 106 4.81 -14.31 6.78
C TYR A 106 6.20 -14.89 6.51
N ARG A 107 7.26 -14.09 6.72
CA ARG A 107 8.64 -14.55 6.53
C ARG A 107 9.02 -15.65 7.49
N ARG A 108 8.55 -15.59 8.74
CA ARG A 108 8.78 -16.63 9.74
C ARG A 108 8.13 -17.95 9.34
N THR A 109 6.84 -17.95 8.95
CA THR A 109 6.13 -19.17 8.59
C THR A 109 6.66 -19.79 7.30
N ALA A 110 7.04 -18.96 6.32
CA ALA A 110 7.68 -19.40 5.09
C ALA A 110 9.03 -20.09 5.37
N TYR A 111 9.83 -19.56 6.31
CA TYR A 111 11.09 -20.20 6.73
C TYR A 111 10.87 -21.53 7.46
N SER A 112 9.92 -21.57 8.40
CA SER A 112 9.61 -22.79 9.17
C SER A 112 9.10 -23.92 8.30
N SER A 113 8.29 -23.61 7.26
CA SER A 113 7.79 -24.59 6.29
C SER A 113 8.88 -25.21 5.42
N ALA A 114 9.98 -24.49 5.19
CA ALA A 114 11.13 -25.01 4.44
C ALA A 114 12.00 -25.95 5.29
N ALA A 115 12.14 -25.66 6.59
CA ALA A 115 12.95 -26.42 7.53
C ALA A 115 12.33 -27.77 7.95
N THR A 116 11.01 -27.92 7.85
CA THR A 116 10.30 -29.16 8.20
C THR A 116 10.21 -30.18 7.07
N ARG A 117 10.78 -29.92 5.88
CA ARG A 117 10.90 -30.95 4.84
C ARG A 117 11.88 -32.03 5.34
N PRO A 118 11.43 -33.24 5.70
CA PRO A 118 12.34 -34.28 6.13
C PRO A 118 13.26 -34.59 4.96
N CYS A 119 14.53 -34.90 5.27
CA CYS A 119 15.49 -35.43 4.31
C CYS A 119 14.99 -36.78 3.80
N ALA A 120 14.03 -36.78 2.88
CA ALA A 120 13.49 -37.97 2.24
C ALA A 120 14.37 -38.27 1.03
N ARG A 121 15.51 -38.93 1.27
CA ARG A 121 16.23 -39.79 0.31
C ARG A 121 17.35 -40.52 1.04
N GLY A 122 17.08 -41.77 1.38
CA GLY A 122 18.03 -42.85 1.64
C GLY A 122 17.44 -44.10 1.02
#